data_AF-A0AAU4I4T6-F1
#
_entry.id   AF-A0AAU4I4T6-F1
#
_cell.length_a   1.000
_cell.length_b   1.000
_cell.length_c   1.000
_cell.angle_alpha   90.00
_cell.angle_beta   90.00
_cell.angle_gamma   90.00
#
_symmetry.space_group_name_H-M   'P 1'
#
loop_
_entity.id
_entity.type
_entity.pdbx_description
1 polymer ?
#
loop_
_entity_poly.entity_id
_entity_poly.type
_entity_poly.pdbx_seq_one_letter_code
_entity_poly.pdbx_strand_id
1 'polypeptide(L)'
;MVKAGRPQGGPKGQTGQANELAAFLRDLTRDFTVRDLAERYKISKTSWGEYRSGNKTIHLHLLKRLVDDLVRDPRSHTVRWEQAQRLHAQATAALQPPAQPQPTGGGVTPLEAAAQASETMEGAERLVHMLLGVIAGLQMNAPHPTPVDPTVHQTSPDPGTAGDQAADWLREAHQRLHQVRDIHTTLSHVRDQAETAAPQTTPDPEDALSSRDEGTSLPARGTQASRPTAILLSDARTALAEQYSAVRLLTARSVGGDTAIVATTHPADVPAPPPREPGTASPSHSPRRRILTVVAATFTLIAVASGAAVVTTLNLTDAKHPRTEQAKQPPPAISSPTSFSPSISPPSSPSPSTTTSPPPRTSSSPHARNTVGTTGPESFLGTWEGEYDVPGEQLATLRRLVIRKGTDGTRTADILTSSTHALCRSTATLTASGTRLVLAPHPISSTPDSQCSTTDPLTLSHRSDSAITVETDGTTYTLRRTAPAAQTIPAIFLGTWEAQDGADATSLVRVTIRQGAPGRARAEFAWDGDVHHCRGFSVLVSIDQNLRFGPETVTSSEPENFCTRTPTRVMSRPLGSTMQVEIAPADSERPRSLTFTRTD
;
A
#
# COMPACT_ATOMS: atom_id res chain seq x y z
N MET A 1 -49.40 -4.09 4.10
CA MET A 1 -49.57 -4.48 2.69
C MET A 1 -48.27 -4.18 1.96
N VAL A 2 -47.49 -5.21 1.62
CA VAL A 2 -46.20 -5.06 0.93
C VAL A 2 -46.49 -4.75 -0.54
N LYS A 3 -45.96 -3.63 -1.05
CA LYS A 3 -46.16 -3.18 -2.44
C LYS A 3 -45.36 -4.12 -3.35
N ALA A 4 -46.05 -4.98 -4.11
CA ALA A 4 -45.42 -5.99 -4.95
C ALA A 4 -44.56 -5.33 -6.05
N GLY A 5 -43.23 -5.42 -5.89
CA GLY A 5 -42.28 -5.07 -6.94
C GLY A 5 -42.32 -6.09 -8.08
N ARG A 6 -41.81 -5.71 -9.25
CA ARG A 6 -41.66 -6.62 -10.40
C ARG A 6 -40.86 -7.87 -9.97
N PRO A 7 -41.31 -9.10 -10.32
CA PRO A 7 -40.60 -10.32 -9.96
C PRO A 7 -39.17 -10.27 -10.52
N GLN A 8 -38.19 -10.53 -9.66
CA GLN A 8 -36.79 -10.61 -10.11
C GLN A 8 -36.60 -11.80 -11.04
N GLY A 9 -35.90 -11.59 -12.15
CA GLY A 9 -35.54 -12.64 -13.09
C GLY A 9 -34.75 -13.80 -12.43
N GLY A 10 -34.59 -14.89 -13.17
CA GLY A 10 -33.81 -16.04 -12.71
C GLY A 10 -32.34 -15.70 -12.38
N PRO A 11 -31.61 -16.63 -11.73
CA PRO A 11 -30.18 -16.49 -11.50
C PRO A 11 -29.40 -16.24 -12.81
N LYS A 12 -28.37 -15.41 -12.75
CA LYS A 12 -27.54 -14.91 -13.86
C LYS A 12 -26.02 -15.02 -13.59
N GLY A 13 -25.62 -15.69 -12.51
CA GLY A 13 -24.21 -15.88 -12.18
C GLY A 13 -23.49 -16.74 -13.20
N GLN A 14 -22.19 -16.45 -13.37
CA GLN A 14 -21.30 -17.12 -14.31
C GLN A 14 -21.04 -18.59 -13.96
N THR A 15 -21.23 -18.96 -12.69
CA THR A 15 -21.00 -20.31 -12.17
C THR A 15 -22.24 -20.83 -11.43
N GLY A 16 -22.39 -22.17 -11.34
CA GLY A 16 -23.46 -22.79 -10.57
C GLY A 16 -23.40 -22.39 -9.08
N GLN A 17 -22.20 -22.31 -8.53
CA GLN A 17 -21.92 -21.95 -7.15
C GLN A 17 -22.34 -20.49 -6.84
N ALA A 18 -22.09 -19.55 -7.76
CA ALA A 18 -22.57 -18.18 -7.62
C ALA A 18 -24.11 -18.10 -7.61
N ASN A 19 -24.76 -18.95 -8.42
CA ASN A 19 -26.22 -19.04 -8.46
C ASN A 19 -26.82 -19.65 -7.19
N GLU A 20 -26.16 -20.64 -6.58
CA GLU A 20 -26.58 -21.21 -5.29
C GLU A 20 -26.47 -20.18 -4.16
N LEU A 21 -25.36 -19.42 -4.10
CA LEU A 21 -25.20 -18.33 -3.15
C LEU A 21 -26.27 -17.24 -3.33
N ALA A 22 -26.59 -16.89 -4.58
CA ALA A 22 -27.64 -15.93 -4.89
C ALA A 22 -29.04 -16.44 -4.47
N ALA A 23 -29.32 -17.74 -4.65
CA ALA A 23 -30.56 -18.34 -4.20
C ALA A 23 -30.69 -18.29 -2.66
N PHE A 24 -29.61 -18.62 -1.93
CA PHE A 24 -29.55 -18.47 -0.48
C PHE A 24 -29.82 -17.03 -0.05
N LEU A 25 -29.18 -16.05 -0.72
CA LEU A 25 -29.38 -14.63 -0.43
C LEU A 25 -30.83 -14.19 -0.68
N ARG A 26 -31.48 -14.70 -1.74
CA ARG A 26 -32.90 -14.41 -2.03
C ARG A 26 -33.84 -14.98 -0.97
N ASP A 27 -33.57 -16.17 -0.43
CA ASP A 27 -34.33 -16.74 0.68
C ASP A 27 -34.16 -15.91 1.95
N LEU A 28 -32.91 -15.59 2.31
CA LEU A 28 -32.58 -14.80 3.48
C LEU A 28 -33.24 -13.41 3.45
N THR A 29 -33.37 -12.82 2.26
CA THR A 29 -33.93 -11.47 2.04
C THR A 29 -35.32 -11.48 1.41
N ARG A 30 -36.09 -12.57 1.54
CA ARG A 30 -37.39 -12.73 0.87
C ARG A 30 -38.42 -11.65 1.22
N ASP A 31 -38.34 -11.13 2.44
CA ASP A 31 -39.29 -10.15 2.99
C ASP A 31 -38.88 -8.69 2.69
N PHE A 32 -37.77 -8.49 1.97
CA PHE A 32 -37.23 -7.16 1.64
C PHE A 32 -37.16 -6.93 0.14
N THR A 33 -37.59 -5.75 -0.30
CA THR A 33 -37.33 -5.30 -1.67
C THR A 33 -35.87 -4.85 -1.80
N VAL A 34 -35.34 -4.80 -3.04
CA VAL A 34 -34.01 -4.23 -3.31
C VAL A 34 -33.89 -2.79 -2.81
N ARG A 35 -34.99 -2.02 -2.85
CA ARG A 35 -35.01 -0.65 -2.32
C ARG A 35 -34.84 -0.64 -0.80
N ASP A 36 -35.54 -1.52 -0.09
CA ASP A 36 -35.44 -1.60 1.38
C ASP A 36 -34.04 -2.04 1.81
N LEU A 37 -33.46 -3.02 1.11
CA LEU A 37 -32.08 -3.46 1.35
C LEU A 37 -31.07 -2.33 1.07
N ALA A 38 -31.26 -1.58 -0.02
CA ALA A 38 -30.41 -0.45 -0.37
C ALA A 38 -30.47 0.66 0.69
N GLU A 39 -31.67 0.97 1.18
CA GLU A 39 -31.87 2.00 2.19
C GLU A 39 -31.36 1.59 3.58
N ARG A 40 -31.54 0.30 3.95
CA ARG A 40 -31.13 -0.25 5.24
C ARG A 40 -29.63 -0.47 5.35
N TYR A 41 -29.00 -1.01 4.32
CA TYR A 41 -27.57 -1.35 4.32
C TYR A 41 -26.69 -0.34 3.57
N LYS A 42 -27.27 0.80 3.15
CA LYS A 42 -26.57 1.89 2.43
C LYS A 42 -25.81 1.46 1.19
N ILE A 43 -26.24 0.37 0.55
CA ILE A 43 -25.67 -0.16 -0.69
C ILE A 43 -26.57 0.20 -1.88
N SER A 44 -25.99 0.43 -3.05
CA SER A 44 -26.78 0.76 -4.25
C SER A 44 -27.81 -0.32 -4.61
N LYS A 45 -28.95 0.11 -5.18
CA LYS A 45 -29.99 -0.81 -5.69
C LYS A 45 -29.42 -1.75 -6.76
N THR A 46 -28.49 -1.26 -7.58
CA THR A 46 -27.84 -2.04 -8.64
C THR A 46 -27.05 -3.20 -8.04
N SER A 47 -26.20 -2.92 -7.04
CA SER A 47 -25.38 -3.95 -6.39
C SER A 47 -26.25 -5.03 -5.72
N TRP A 48 -27.33 -4.64 -5.04
CA TRP A 48 -28.28 -5.61 -4.49
C TRP A 48 -28.98 -6.46 -5.56
N GLY A 49 -29.27 -5.88 -6.72
CA GLY A 49 -29.76 -6.62 -7.89
C GLY A 49 -28.74 -7.64 -8.40
N GLU A 50 -27.47 -7.27 -8.47
CA GLU A 50 -26.37 -8.13 -8.90
C GLU A 50 -26.10 -9.26 -7.91
N TYR A 51 -26.08 -8.98 -6.61
CA TYR A 51 -25.92 -9.99 -5.56
C TYR A 51 -27.06 -11.01 -5.58
N ARG A 52 -28.31 -10.54 -5.62
CA ARG A 52 -29.49 -11.43 -5.64
C ARG A 52 -29.65 -12.19 -6.97
N SER A 53 -29.03 -11.73 -8.04
CA SER A 53 -29.00 -12.47 -9.31
C SER A 53 -27.78 -13.38 -9.45
N GLY A 54 -26.78 -13.27 -8.57
CA GLY A 54 -25.53 -14.03 -8.67
C GLY A 54 -24.56 -13.50 -9.71
N ASN A 55 -24.89 -12.38 -10.37
CA ASN A 55 -23.98 -11.71 -11.31
C ASN A 55 -22.71 -11.21 -10.60
N LYS A 56 -22.84 -10.86 -9.32
CA LYS A 56 -21.74 -10.50 -8.42
C LYS A 56 -21.83 -11.34 -7.16
N THR A 57 -20.70 -11.85 -6.68
CA THR A 57 -20.60 -12.52 -5.38
C THR A 57 -20.79 -11.49 -4.27
N ILE A 58 -21.73 -11.73 -3.36
CA ILE A 58 -21.94 -10.85 -2.20
C ILE A 58 -20.74 -10.95 -1.26
N HIS A 59 -20.29 -9.83 -0.70
CA HIS A 59 -19.16 -9.81 0.23
C HIS A 59 -19.49 -10.57 1.53
N LEU A 60 -18.52 -11.36 2.05
CA LEU A 60 -18.71 -12.21 3.23
C LEU A 60 -19.15 -11.44 4.49
N HIS A 61 -18.60 -10.26 4.73
CA HIS A 61 -18.98 -9.44 5.90
C HIS A 61 -20.43 -8.95 5.80
N LEU A 62 -20.89 -8.56 4.61
CA LEU A 62 -22.26 -8.12 4.38
C LEU A 62 -23.22 -9.31 4.52
N LEU A 63 -22.80 -10.48 4.04
CA LEU A 63 -23.52 -11.72 4.24
C LEU A 63 -23.64 -12.07 5.72
N LYS A 64 -22.59 -11.87 6.52
CA LYS A 64 -22.63 -12.02 7.99
C LYS A 64 -23.64 -11.07 8.62
N ARG A 65 -23.53 -9.77 8.31
CA ARG A 65 -24.44 -8.73 8.81
C ARG A 65 -25.90 -9.03 8.49
N LEU A 66 -26.18 -9.56 7.29
CA LEU A 66 -27.53 -10.02 6.92
C LEU A 66 -28.01 -11.19 7.77
N VAL A 67 -27.16 -12.18 8.03
CA VAL A 67 -27.52 -13.33 8.87
C VAL A 67 -27.77 -12.87 10.31
N ASP A 68 -26.89 -12.02 10.86
CA ASP A 68 -27.04 -11.41 12.19
C ASP A 68 -28.35 -10.61 12.32
N ASP A 69 -28.68 -9.79 11.32
CA ASP A 69 -29.86 -8.91 11.35
C ASP A 69 -31.19 -9.63 11.14
N LEU A 70 -31.19 -10.69 10.33
CA LEU A 70 -32.42 -11.32 9.82
C LEU A 70 -32.74 -12.65 10.51
N VAL A 71 -31.76 -13.32 11.11
CA VAL A 71 -31.95 -14.60 11.80
C VAL A 71 -31.96 -14.38 13.31
N ARG A 72 -33.14 -14.25 13.90
CA ARG A 72 -33.30 -13.96 15.33
C ARG A 72 -33.00 -15.15 16.25
N ASP A 73 -33.22 -16.36 15.78
CA ASP A 73 -33.03 -17.57 16.59
C ASP A 73 -31.55 -17.96 16.64
N PRO A 74 -30.91 -18.07 17.83
CA PRO A 74 -29.48 -18.34 17.96
C PRO A 74 -29.02 -19.66 17.32
N ARG A 75 -29.84 -20.71 17.38
CA ARG A 75 -29.48 -22.02 16.79
C ARG A 75 -29.56 -21.97 15.27
N SER A 76 -30.63 -21.39 14.74
CA SER A 76 -30.78 -21.16 13.30
C SER A 76 -29.71 -20.22 12.76
N HIS A 77 -29.24 -19.26 13.57
CA HIS A 77 -28.19 -18.33 13.21
C HIS A 77 -26.87 -19.06 12.92
N THR A 78 -26.37 -19.90 13.84
CA THR A 78 -25.13 -20.67 13.64
C THR A 78 -25.20 -21.52 12.37
N VAL A 79 -26.29 -22.27 12.19
CA VAL A 79 -26.48 -23.15 11.03
C VAL A 79 -26.54 -22.35 9.72
N ARG A 80 -27.28 -21.23 9.70
CA ARG A 80 -27.37 -20.38 8.49
C ARG A 80 -26.05 -19.69 8.19
N TRP A 81 -25.28 -19.31 9.21
CA TRP A 81 -23.98 -18.69 9.03
C TRP A 81 -22.94 -19.68 8.46
N GLU A 82 -22.88 -20.90 8.99
CA GLU A 82 -22.04 -21.96 8.42
C GLU A 82 -22.39 -22.27 6.97
N GLN A 83 -23.69 -22.34 6.66
CA GLN A 83 -24.15 -22.52 5.27
C GLN A 83 -23.72 -21.35 4.38
N ALA A 84 -23.87 -20.12 4.86
CA ALA A 84 -23.49 -18.91 4.14
C ALA A 84 -21.98 -18.88 3.83
N GLN A 85 -21.13 -19.20 4.81
CA GLN A 85 -19.68 -19.29 4.63
C GLN A 85 -19.29 -20.34 3.58
N ARG A 86 -19.88 -21.53 3.66
CA ARG A 86 -19.62 -22.63 2.72
C ARG A 86 -19.99 -22.24 1.29
N LEU A 87 -21.17 -21.67 1.08
CA LEU A 87 -21.63 -21.23 -0.25
C LEU A 87 -20.75 -20.09 -0.80
N HIS A 88 -20.36 -19.15 0.06
CA HIS A 88 -19.47 -18.06 -0.33
C HIS A 88 -18.09 -18.58 -0.75
N ALA A 89 -17.50 -19.50 0.02
CA ALA A 89 -16.23 -20.11 -0.31
C ALA A 89 -16.28 -20.88 -1.64
N GLN A 90 -17.35 -21.64 -1.88
CA GLN A 90 -17.57 -22.35 -3.14
C GLN A 90 -17.73 -21.38 -4.33
N ALA A 91 -18.51 -20.31 -4.17
CA ALA A 91 -18.70 -19.30 -5.20
C ALA A 91 -17.40 -18.56 -5.53
N THR A 92 -16.58 -18.26 -4.52
CA THR A 92 -15.28 -17.60 -4.70
C THR A 92 -14.28 -18.52 -5.39
N ALA A 93 -14.17 -19.77 -4.95
CA ALA A 93 -13.29 -20.76 -5.55
C ALA A 93 -13.65 -21.05 -7.01
N ALA A 94 -14.93 -21.02 -7.36
CA ALA A 94 -15.39 -21.21 -8.74
C ALA A 94 -15.09 -20.02 -9.67
N LEU A 95 -14.85 -18.82 -9.11
CA LEU A 95 -14.42 -17.64 -9.87
C LEU A 95 -12.90 -17.58 -10.04
N GLN A 96 -12.15 -18.33 -9.22
CA GLN A 96 -10.72 -18.48 -9.41
C GLN A 96 -10.49 -19.24 -10.73
N PRO A 97 -9.56 -18.79 -11.59
CA PRO A 97 -9.13 -19.60 -12.73
C PRO A 97 -8.72 -20.99 -12.22
N PRO A 98 -9.06 -22.07 -12.94
CA PRO A 98 -8.55 -23.38 -12.57
C PRO A 98 -7.03 -23.29 -12.45
N ALA A 99 -6.50 -23.74 -11.32
CA ALA A 99 -5.06 -23.84 -11.11
C ALA A 99 -4.46 -24.44 -12.37
N GLN A 100 -3.59 -23.68 -13.05
CA GLN A 100 -3.01 -24.12 -14.31
C GLN A 100 -2.47 -25.54 -14.09
N PRO A 101 -2.79 -26.49 -15.00
CA PRO A 101 -2.33 -27.86 -14.85
C PRO A 101 -0.82 -27.83 -14.62
N GLN A 102 -0.39 -28.46 -13.51
CA GLN A 102 1.03 -28.60 -13.21
C GLN A 102 1.74 -29.07 -14.49
N PRO A 103 2.77 -28.36 -14.98
CA PRO A 103 3.43 -28.74 -16.21
C PRO A 103 3.98 -30.15 -16.03
N THR A 104 3.35 -31.11 -16.70
CA THR A 104 3.75 -32.51 -16.69
C THR A 104 5.07 -32.63 -17.44
N GLY A 105 6.19 -32.52 -16.73
CA GLY A 105 7.54 -32.92 -17.17
C GLY A 105 8.16 -32.15 -18.35
N GLY A 106 7.45 -31.19 -18.96
CA GLY A 106 8.01 -30.27 -19.95
C GLY A 106 8.87 -29.21 -19.27
N GLY A 107 10.10 -29.00 -19.75
CA GLY A 107 10.91 -27.88 -19.30
C GLY A 107 10.19 -26.54 -19.53
N VAL A 108 10.38 -25.59 -18.62
CA VAL A 108 9.77 -24.25 -18.71
C VAL A 108 10.74 -23.33 -19.47
N THR A 109 10.22 -22.51 -20.40
CA THR A 109 11.07 -21.52 -21.07
C THR A 109 11.54 -20.43 -20.09
N PRO A 110 12.67 -19.72 -20.32
CA PRO A 110 13.10 -18.65 -19.42
C PRO A 110 12.02 -17.57 -19.21
N LEU A 111 11.29 -17.19 -20.25
CA LEU A 111 10.21 -16.20 -20.15
C LEU A 111 9.06 -16.70 -19.25
N GLU A 112 8.63 -17.95 -19.44
CA GLU A 112 7.61 -18.56 -18.59
C GLU A 112 8.10 -18.73 -17.14
N ALA A 113 9.37 -19.07 -16.94
CA ALA A 113 9.95 -19.22 -15.60
C ALA A 113 9.98 -17.87 -14.86
N ALA A 114 10.34 -16.77 -15.54
CA ALA A 114 10.31 -15.42 -14.97
C ALA A 114 8.88 -14.98 -14.61
N ALA A 115 7.91 -15.25 -15.49
CA ALA A 115 6.50 -14.95 -15.23
C ALA A 115 5.95 -15.77 -14.04
N GLN A 116 6.21 -17.07 -14.02
CA GLN A 116 5.80 -17.96 -12.94
C GLN A 116 6.47 -17.62 -11.60
N ALA A 117 7.75 -17.24 -11.61
CA ALA A 117 8.45 -16.77 -10.43
C ALA A 117 7.80 -15.50 -9.87
N SER A 118 7.51 -14.53 -10.75
CA SER A 118 6.89 -13.25 -10.36
C SER A 118 5.51 -13.44 -9.74
N GLU A 119 4.65 -14.25 -10.36
CA GLU A 119 3.32 -14.61 -9.81
C GLU A 119 3.45 -15.29 -8.43
N THR A 120 4.40 -16.21 -8.29
CA THR A 120 4.62 -16.93 -7.03
C THR A 120 5.20 -16.00 -5.94
N MET A 121 6.00 -15.00 -6.32
CA MET A 121 6.51 -13.96 -5.40
C MET A 121 5.39 -13.10 -4.84
N GLU A 122 4.42 -12.67 -5.66
CA GLU A 122 3.24 -11.92 -5.17
C GLU A 122 2.47 -12.73 -4.10
N GLY A 123 2.35 -14.04 -4.32
CA GLY A 123 1.77 -14.97 -3.34
C GLY A 123 2.56 -15.03 -2.03
N ALA A 124 3.90 -15.04 -2.09
CA ALA A 124 4.78 -15.02 -0.93
C ALA A 124 4.71 -13.69 -0.17
N GLU A 125 4.68 -12.55 -0.88
CA GLU A 125 4.58 -11.22 -0.29
C GLU A 125 3.28 -11.05 0.48
N ARG A 126 2.14 -11.47 -0.11
CA ARG A 126 0.85 -11.46 0.59
C ARG A 126 0.90 -12.28 1.88
N LEU A 127 1.60 -13.42 1.86
CA LEU A 127 1.77 -14.27 3.02
C LEU A 127 2.66 -13.66 4.11
N VAL A 128 3.72 -12.95 3.72
CA VAL A 128 4.54 -12.13 4.63
C VAL A 128 3.67 -11.09 5.36
N HIS A 129 2.80 -10.38 4.63
CA HIS A 129 1.92 -9.38 5.23
C HIS A 129 0.95 -9.99 6.24
N MET A 130 0.33 -11.14 5.92
CA MET A 130 -0.54 -11.84 6.88
C MET A 130 0.22 -12.29 8.13
N LEU A 131 1.42 -12.84 7.97
CA LEU A 131 2.27 -13.27 9.09
C LEU A 131 2.68 -12.11 9.99
N LEU A 132 3.03 -10.96 9.41
CA LEU A 132 3.33 -9.74 10.18
C LEU A 132 2.10 -9.26 10.97
N GLY A 133 0.90 -9.36 10.40
CA GLY A 133 -0.36 -9.07 11.10
C GLY A 133 -0.60 -10.01 12.30
N VAL A 134 -0.39 -11.32 12.11
CA VAL A 134 -0.51 -12.32 13.20
C VAL A 134 0.52 -12.06 14.30
N ILE A 135 1.79 -11.80 13.95
CA ILE A 135 2.85 -11.48 14.92
C ILE A 135 2.47 -10.25 15.73
N ALA A 136 2.02 -9.17 15.09
CA ALA A 136 1.61 -7.95 15.77
C ALA A 136 0.42 -8.20 16.72
N GLY A 137 -0.58 -8.97 16.28
CA GLY A 137 -1.72 -9.36 17.13
C GLY A 137 -1.28 -10.15 18.37
N LEU A 138 -0.43 -11.16 18.19
CA LEU A 138 0.11 -11.96 19.28
C LEU A 138 0.96 -11.13 20.26
N GLN A 139 1.75 -10.16 19.76
CA GLN A 139 2.53 -9.26 20.60
C GLN A 139 1.67 -8.30 21.41
N MET A 140 0.57 -7.79 20.85
CA MET A 140 -0.36 -6.93 21.57
C MET A 140 -1.11 -7.68 22.69
N ASN A 141 -1.38 -8.97 22.49
CA ASN A 141 -2.07 -9.82 23.47
C ASN A 141 -1.12 -10.47 24.49
N ALA A 142 0.19 -10.31 24.33
CA ALA A 142 1.15 -10.86 25.28
C ALA A 142 1.03 -10.11 26.63
N PRO A 143 0.76 -10.82 27.75
CA PRO A 143 0.65 -10.20 29.06
C PRO A 143 1.95 -9.47 29.37
N HIS A 144 1.84 -8.16 29.61
CA HIS A 144 2.99 -7.37 30.03
C HIS A 144 3.47 -7.90 31.38
N PRO A 145 4.78 -8.12 31.58
CA PRO A 145 5.31 -8.54 32.86
C PRO A 145 5.06 -7.42 33.87
N THR A 146 3.97 -7.53 34.63
CA THR A 146 3.75 -6.67 35.79
C THR A 146 4.84 -6.98 36.81
N PRO A 147 5.52 -5.96 37.36
CA PRO A 147 6.50 -6.18 38.42
C PRO A 147 5.80 -6.87 39.59
N VAL A 148 6.20 -8.12 39.84
CA VAL A 148 5.61 -8.97 40.87
C VAL A 148 6.04 -8.44 42.23
N ASP A 149 5.07 -7.99 43.03
CA ASP A 149 5.27 -7.63 44.43
C ASP A 149 5.47 -8.93 45.25
N PRO A 150 6.63 -9.14 45.91
CA PRO A 150 7.02 -10.45 46.45
C PRO A 150 6.25 -10.91 47.71
N THR A 151 5.10 -10.33 48.06
CA THR A 151 4.48 -10.52 49.39
C THR A 151 3.15 -11.26 49.46
N VAL A 152 2.61 -11.82 48.37
CA VAL A 152 1.33 -12.54 48.44
C VAL A 152 1.48 -14.03 48.13
N HIS A 153 1.47 -14.85 49.18
CA HIS A 153 1.22 -16.28 49.09
C HIS A 153 -0.26 -16.51 48.71
N GLN A 154 -0.53 -16.84 47.44
CA GLN A 154 -1.82 -17.38 47.02
C GLN A 154 -1.63 -18.66 46.22
N THR A 155 -2.22 -19.72 46.77
CA THR A 155 -2.39 -21.06 46.21
C THR A 155 -3.64 -21.05 45.33
N SER A 156 -3.48 -20.91 44.01
CA SER A 156 -4.55 -21.08 43.00
C SER A 156 -3.95 -21.31 41.59
N PRO A 157 -4.74 -21.80 40.62
CA PRO A 157 -4.33 -22.77 39.61
C PRO A 157 -3.37 -22.21 38.55
N ASP A 158 -2.48 -23.11 38.13
CA ASP A 158 -1.31 -22.99 37.25
C ASP A 158 -1.43 -21.91 36.14
N PRO A 159 -1.00 -20.64 36.39
CA PRO A 159 -1.07 -19.56 35.41
C PRO A 159 0.02 -19.64 34.31
N GLY A 160 0.89 -20.65 34.35
CA GLY A 160 2.00 -20.79 33.39
C GLY A 160 1.59 -21.15 31.97
N THR A 161 0.50 -21.91 31.79
CA THR A 161 0.20 -22.54 30.49
C THR A 161 -0.29 -21.59 29.39
N ALA A 162 -1.00 -20.50 29.72
CA ALA A 162 -1.51 -19.57 28.72
C ALA A 162 -0.41 -18.64 28.16
N GLY A 163 0.51 -18.18 29.04
CA GLY A 163 1.67 -17.38 28.64
C GLY A 163 2.63 -18.17 27.76
N ASP A 164 2.86 -19.43 28.11
CA ASP A 164 3.73 -20.33 27.34
C ASP A 164 3.17 -20.60 25.93
N GLN A 165 1.84 -20.77 25.79
CA GLN A 165 1.19 -20.99 24.49
C GLN A 165 1.29 -19.76 23.55
N ALA A 166 1.09 -18.55 24.07
CA ALA A 166 1.22 -17.34 23.27
C ALA A 166 2.67 -17.14 22.78
N ALA A 167 3.65 -17.44 23.64
CA ALA A 167 5.06 -17.40 23.29
C ALA A 167 5.43 -18.47 22.24
N ASP A 168 4.87 -19.68 22.33
CA ASP A 168 5.01 -20.73 21.32
C ASP A 168 4.45 -20.31 19.97
N TRP A 169 3.23 -19.73 19.93
CA TRP A 169 2.63 -19.25 18.68
C TRP A 169 3.40 -18.09 18.06
N LEU A 170 3.93 -17.20 18.90
CA LEU A 170 4.78 -16.11 18.42
C LEU A 170 6.07 -16.65 17.80
N ARG A 171 6.72 -17.64 18.43
CA ARG A 171 7.88 -18.34 17.85
C ARG A 171 7.54 -19.03 16.54
N GLU A 172 6.41 -19.73 16.48
CA GLU A 172 5.93 -20.39 15.26
C GLU A 172 5.71 -19.37 14.13
N ALA A 173 5.03 -18.25 14.41
CA ALA A 173 4.78 -17.21 13.41
C ALA A 173 6.08 -16.57 12.88
N HIS A 174 7.07 -16.32 13.74
CA HIS A 174 8.39 -15.83 13.31
C HIS A 174 9.12 -16.86 12.44
N GLN A 175 9.08 -18.14 12.81
CA GLN A 175 9.69 -19.22 12.02
C GLN A 175 9.07 -19.30 10.63
N ARG A 176 7.74 -19.22 10.53
CA ARG A 176 7.01 -19.22 9.26
C ARG A 176 7.38 -17.99 8.42
N LEU A 177 7.49 -16.81 9.02
CA LEU A 177 7.94 -15.60 8.33
C LEU A 177 9.34 -15.76 7.74
N HIS A 178 10.27 -16.39 8.47
CA HIS A 178 11.59 -16.73 7.94
C HIS A 178 11.49 -17.67 6.74
N GLN A 179 10.71 -18.76 6.84
CA GLN A 179 10.53 -19.71 5.74
C GLN A 179 9.97 -19.06 4.47
N VAL A 180 8.98 -18.16 4.60
CA VAL A 180 8.42 -17.44 3.44
C VAL A 180 9.43 -16.48 2.82
N ARG A 181 10.28 -15.84 3.62
CA ARG A 181 11.37 -14.99 3.12
C ARG A 181 12.41 -15.81 2.35
N ASP A 182 12.74 -17.00 2.82
CA ASP A 182 13.66 -17.89 2.11
C ASP A 182 13.09 -18.29 0.75
N ILE A 183 11.80 -18.67 0.68
CA ILE A 183 11.10 -18.94 -0.59
C ILE A 183 11.15 -17.74 -1.51
N HIS A 184 10.88 -16.54 -0.99
CA HIS A 184 10.92 -15.31 -1.77
C HIS A 184 12.31 -15.03 -2.35
N THR A 185 13.38 -15.22 -1.57
CA THR A 185 14.76 -15.08 -2.05
C THR A 185 15.09 -16.10 -3.14
N THR A 186 14.66 -17.36 -2.99
CA THR A 186 14.82 -18.38 -4.03
C THR A 186 14.10 -18.00 -5.32
N LEU A 187 12.86 -17.50 -5.22
CA LEU A 187 12.07 -17.08 -6.40
C LEU A 187 12.68 -15.86 -7.09
N SER A 188 13.18 -14.87 -6.34
CA SER A 188 13.89 -13.73 -6.92
C SER A 188 15.10 -14.19 -7.72
N HIS A 189 15.91 -15.10 -7.17
CA HIS A 189 17.06 -15.64 -7.88
C HIS A 189 16.64 -16.40 -9.14
N VAL A 190 15.56 -17.20 -9.09
CA VAL A 190 15.02 -17.89 -10.27
C VAL A 190 14.58 -16.89 -11.35
N ARG A 191 13.88 -15.82 -10.97
CA ARG A 191 13.45 -14.77 -11.90
C ARG A 191 14.66 -14.09 -12.55
N ASP A 192 15.62 -13.65 -11.75
CA ASP A 192 16.80 -12.93 -12.25
C ASP A 192 17.67 -13.83 -13.17
N GLN A 193 17.78 -15.12 -12.86
CA GLN A 193 18.41 -16.11 -13.75
C GLN A 193 17.64 -16.33 -15.05
N ALA A 194 16.31 -16.34 -14.98
CA ALA A 194 15.46 -16.55 -16.14
C ALA A 194 15.47 -15.32 -17.08
N GLU A 195 15.47 -14.12 -16.53
CA GLU A 195 15.61 -12.86 -17.28
C GLU A 195 16.98 -12.74 -17.97
N THR A 196 18.06 -13.14 -17.29
CA THR A 196 19.41 -13.14 -17.88
C THR A 196 19.60 -14.22 -18.95
N ALA A 197 18.85 -15.33 -18.87
CA ALA A 197 18.88 -16.39 -19.87
C ALA A 197 17.94 -16.14 -21.07
N ALA A 198 17.04 -15.16 -20.99
CA ALA A 198 16.15 -14.82 -22.09
C ALA A 198 16.96 -14.16 -23.23
N PRO A 199 16.91 -14.69 -24.46
CA PRO A 199 17.60 -14.08 -25.59
C PRO A 199 17.07 -12.66 -25.80
N GLN A 200 17.97 -11.67 -25.81
CA GLN A 200 17.67 -10.31 -26.24
C GLN A 200 17.47 -10.31 -27.76
N THR A 201 16.30 -10.80 -28.18
CA THR A 201 15.89 -10.73 -29.57
C THR A 201 15.29 -9.35 -29.77
N THR A 202 16.13 -8.36 -30.08
CA THR A 202 15.68 -7.20 -30.84
C THR A 202 15.29 -7.71 -32.22
N PRO A 203 14.01 -7.66 -32.62
CA PRO A 203 13.63 -7.99 -33.98
C PRO A 203 14.22 -6.91 -34.90
N ASP A 204 15.28 -7.25 -35.62
CA ASP A 204 15.76 -6.44 -36.73
C ASP A 204 14.75 -6.60 -37.88
N PRO A 205 14.05 -5.53 -38.31
CA PRO A 205 12.97 -5.66 -39.28
C PRO A 205 13.45 -5.99 -40.72
N GLU A 206 14.76 -6.10 -40.99
CA GLU A 206 15.27 -6.28 -42.36
C GLU A 206 15.53 -7.74 -42.80
N ASP A 207 15.59 -8.72 -41.90
CA ASP A 207 15.94 -10.12 -42.29
C ASP A 207 14.72 -11.05 -42.55
N ALA A 208 13.49 -10.55 -42.50
CA ALA A 208 12.27 -11.37 -42.62
C ALA A 208 11.96 -11.88 -44.05
N LEU A 209 12.79 -11.62 -45.06
CA LEU A 209 12.49 -11.96 -46.45
C LEU A 209 13.44 -12.97 -47.12
N SER A 210 14.42 -13.53 -46.42
CA SER A 210 15.40 -14.40 -47.10
C SER A 210 15.79 -15.67 -46.33
N SER A 211 14.85 -16.57 -46.07
CA SER A 211 15.16 -18.01 -45.97
C SER A 211 13.88 -18.87 -46.00
N ARG A 212 13.52 -19.35 -47.18
CA ARG A 212 12.50 -20.39 -47.38
C ARG A 212 13.08 -21.45 -48.30
N ASP A 213 13.97 -22.29 -47.76
CA ASP A 213 14.04 -23.71 -48.12
C ASP A 213 15.05 -24.49 -47.25
N GLU A 214 14.85 -25.80 -47.24
CA GLU A 214 15.66 -26.89 -46.66
C GLU A 214 15.49 -27.21 -45.17
N GLY A 215 14.71 -28.29 -44.95
CA GLY A 215 14.66 -29.01 -43.70
C GLY A 215 15.91 -29.86 -43.48
N THR A 216 16.46 -29.78 -42.29
CA THR A 216 17.12 -30.89 -41.59
C THR A 216 17.11 -30.55 -40.09
N SER A 217 16.45 -31.40 -39.29
CA SER A 217 16.57 -31.49 -37.82
C SER A 217 16.66 -30.19 -37.02
N LEU A 218 15.52 -29.71 -36.50
CA LEU A 218 15.47 -28.79 -35.35
C LEU A 218 16.32 -29.39 -34.21
N PRO A 219 17.39 -28.74 -33.73
CA PRO A 219 18.01 -29.18 -32.50
C PRO A 219 17.01 -28.92 -31.38
N ALA A 220 16.67 -29.98 -30.65
CA ALA A 220 16.02 -29.92 -29.35
C ALA A 220 16.94 -29.23 -28.31
N ARG A 221 17.28 -27.96 -28.56
CA ARG A 221 17.93 -27.04 -27.62
C ARG A 221 16.90 -26.36 -26.71
N GLY A 222 15.83 -27.08 -26.36
CA GLY A 222 15.12 -26.85 -25.10
C GLY A 222 16.06 -27.28 -23.97
N THR A 223 16.83 -26.33 -23.50
CA THR A 223 18.03 -26.49 -22.68
C THR A 223 17.79 -27.36 -21.43
N GLN A 224 18.76 -28.23 -21.15
CA GLN A 224 18.87 -29.02 -19.91
C GLN A 224 18.87 -28.14 -18.64
N ALA A 225 19.02 -26.82 -18.78
CA ALA A 225 18.91 -25.81 -17.72
C ALA A 225 17.47 -25.50 -17.27
N SER A 226 16.43 -25.95 -17.98
CA SER A 226 15.02 -25.62 -17.67
C SER A 226 14.37 -26.52 -16.61
N ARG A 227 14.85 -27.76 -16.43
CA ARG A 227 14.27 -28.73 -15.48
C ARG A 227 14.51 -28.37 -14.01
N PRO A 228 15.73 -27.98 -13.59
CA PRO A 228 15.97 -27.58 -12.20
C PRO A 228 15.10 -26.39 -11.79
N THR A 229 14.95 -25.40 -12.67
CA THR A 229 14.10 -24.22 -12.44
C THR A 229 12.64 -24.59 -12.29
N ALA A 230 12.13 -25.49 -13.14
CA ALA A 230 10.74 -25.96 -13.04
C ALA A 230 10.48 -26.71 -11.72
N ILE A 231 11.44 -27.51 -11.26
CA ILE A 231 11.36 -28.21 -9.97
C ILE A 231 11.35 -27.20 -8.83
N LEU A 232 12.27 -26.22 -8.82
CA LEU A 232 12.31 -25.16 -7.80
C LEU A 232 11.01 -24.34 -7.73
N LEU A 233 10.42 -23.99 -8.88
CA LEU A 233 9.14 -23.27 -8.93
C LEU A 233 7.99 -24.12 -8.39
N SER A 234 7.96 -25.41 -8.71
CA SER A 234 6.96 -26.35 -8.18
C SER A 234 7.09 -26.53 -6.67
N ASP A 235 8.31 -26.71 -6.18
CA ASP A 235 8.61 -26.86 -4.75
C ASP A 235 8.25 -25.58 -3.99
N ALA A 236 8.59 -24.40 -4.53
CA ALA A 236 8.24 -23.11 -3.94
C ALA A 236 6.72 -22.90 -3.83
N ARG A 237 5.96 -23.24 -4.87
CA ARG A 237 4.49 -23.16 -4.86
C ARG A 237 3.87 -24.10 -3.84
N THR A 238 4.38 -25.33 -3.76
CA THR A 238 3.92 -26.32 -2.78
C THR A 238 4.21 -25.86 -1.35
N ALA A 239 5.44 -25.39 -1.11
CA ALA A 239 5.82 -24.82 0.17
C ALA A 239 4.95 -23.60 0.54
N LEU A 240 4.67 -22.69 -0.40
CA LEU A 240 3.78 -21.55 -0.12
C LEU A 240 2.37 -22.00 0.24
N ALA A 241 1.79 -22.97 -0.46
CA ALA A 241 0.47 -23.50 -0.12
C ALA A 241 0.43 -24.08 1.31
N GLU A 242 1.48 -24.79 1.73
CA GLU A 242 1.64 -25.26 3.11
C GLU A 242 1.71 -24.09 4.10
N GLN A 243 2.50 -23.06 3.80
CA GLN A 243 2.62 -21.87 4.65
C GLN A 243 1.27 -21.13 4.77
N TYR A 244 0.51 -21.00 3.69
CA TYR A 244 -0.86 -20.43 3.73
C TYR A 244 -1.77 -21.21 4.68
N SER A 245 -1.73 -22.55 4.62
CA SER A 245 -2.53 -23.40 5.51
C SER A 245 -2.13 -23.23 6.98
N ALA A 246 -0.82 -23.15 7.26
CA ALA A 246 -0.29 -22.96 8.61
C ALA A 246 -0.66 -21.59 9.19
N VAL A 247 -0.56 -20.53 8.39
CA VAL A 247 -0.97 -19.17 8.77
C VAL A 247 -2.46 -19.14 9.11
N ARG A 248 -3.31 -19.80 8.32
CA ARG A 248 -4.74 -19.88 8.62
C ARG A 248 -5.02 -20.53 9.98
N LEU A 249 -4.26 -21.57 10.35
CA LEU A 249 -4.37 -22.22 11.66
C LEU A 249 -3.83 -21.34 12.79
N LEU A 250 -2.74 -20.60 12.57
CA LEU A 250 -2.21 -19.62 13.54
C LEU A 250 -3.22 -18.50 13.80
N THR A 251 -3.81 -17.93 12.74
CA THR A 251 -4.84 -16.90 12.86
C THR A 251 -6.05 -17.42 13.64
N ALA A 252 -6.54 -18.63 13.32
CA ALA A 252 -7.66 -19.24 14.05
C ALA A 252 -7.35 -19.44 15.55
N ARG A 253 -6.15 -19.92 15.90
CA ARG A 253 -5.70 -20.07 17.30
C ARG A 253 -5.64 -18.72 18.03
N SER A 254 -5.12 -17.69 17.37
CA SER A 254 -4.96 -16.36 17.97
C SER A 254 -6.29 -15.68 18.32
N VAL A 255 -7.38 -15.99 17.60
CA VAL A 255 -8.72 -15.41 17.82
C VAL A 255 -9.53 -16.21 18.86
N GLY A 256 -9.26 -17.52 19.02
CA GLY A 256 -10.01 -18.40 19.91
C GLY A 256 -9.64 -18.36 21.40
N GLY A 257 -8.59 -17.63 21.78
CA GLY A 257 -8.02 -17.62 23.14
C GLY A 257 -8.92 -17.04 24.23
N ASP A 258 -9.96 -16.27 23.88
CA ASP A 258 -10.85 -15.61 24.86
C ASP A 258 -12.16 -16.35 25.14
N THR A 259 -12.37 -17.56 24.58
CA THR A 259 -13.63 -18.31 24.71
C THR A 259 -13.50 -19.71 25.30
N ALA A 260 -12.59 -19.91 26.25
CA ALA A 260 -12.58 -21.12 27.07
C ALA A 260 -13.44 -20.93 28.34
N ILE A 261 -14.77 -20.98 28.20
CA ILE A 261 -15.63 -21.39 29.32
C ILE A 261 -15.40 -22.89 29.50
N VAL A 262 -14.84 -23.24 30.65
CA VAL A 262 -14.69 -24.61 31.15
C VAL A 262 -16.03 -25.35 31.10
N ALA A 263 -16.15 -26.31 30.21
CA ALA A 263 -17.12 -27.39 30.29
C ALA A 263 -16.36 -28.72 30.44
N THR A 264 -15.76 -28.94 31.60
CA THR A 264 -15.36 -30.27 32.06
C THR A 264 -16.61 -31.04 32.46
N THR A 265 -17.21 -31.78 31.52
CA THR A 265 -18.09 -32.89 31.87
C THR A 265 -17.25 -34.15 32.03
N HIS A 266 -17.06 -34.56 33.29
CA HIS A 266 -16.67 -35.93 33.63
C HIS A 266 -17.77 -36.92 33.22
N PRO A 267 -17.42 -38.15 32.78
CA PRO A 267 -18.39 -39.20 32.56
C PRO A 267 -18.71 -39.86 33.90
N ALA A 268 -19.95 -39.72 34.37
CA ALA A 268 -20.48 -40.52 35.47
C ALA A 268 -21.84 -41.08 35.05
N ASP A 269 -21.89 -42.42 35.01
CA ASP A 269 -23.01 -43.34 35.00
C ASP A 269 -24.44 -42.80 34.78
N VAL A 270 -25.01 -43.17 33.64
CA VAL A 270 -26.46 -43.18 33.43
C VAL A 270 -26.98 -44.60 33.69
N PRO A 271 -27.84 -44.82 34.71
CA PRO A 271 -28.63 -46.03 34.81
C PRO A 271 -29.83 -45.97 33.86
N ALA A 272 -30.19 -47.14 33.35
CA ALA A 272 -31.23 -47.38 32.35
C ALA A 272 -32.62 -46.77 32.69
N PRO A 273 -33.41 -46.35 31.67
CA PRO A 273 -34.78 -45.92 31.87
C PRO A 273 -35.75 -47.12 31.94
N PRO A 274 -36.78 -47.09 32.80
CA PRO A 274 -37.87 -48.06 32.74
C PRO A 274 -38.89 -47.69 31.64
N PRO A 275 -39.66 -48.67 31.12
CA PRO A 275 -40.65 -48.45 30.06
C PRO A 275 -42.03 -48.14 30.64
N ARG A 276 -42.84 -47.38 29.88
CA ARG A 276 -44.33 -47.28 29.84
C ARG A 276 -44.70 -45.87 29.38
N GLU A 277 -45.80 -45.56 28.70
CA GLU A 277 -46.82 -46.22 27.87
C GLU A 277 -47.64 -45.02 27.29
N PRO A 278 -48.42 -45.19 26.20
CA PRO A 278 -49.03 -44.08 25.48
C PRO A 278 -50.38 -43.65 26.06
N GLY A 279 -50.53 -42.37 26.40
CA GLY A 279 -51.75 -41.81 26.97
C GLY A 279 -52.20 -40.50 26.31
N THR A 280 -53.17 -40.63 25.41
CA THR A 280 -54.32 -39.77 25.08
C THR A 280 -54.28 -38.23 25.24
N ALA A 281 -54.74 -37.61 24.15
CA ALA A 281 -55.05 -36.20 23.95
C ALA A 281 -56.21 -35.66 24.81
N SER A 282 -56.15 -34.36 25.13
CA SER A 282 -57.29 -33.44 24.99
C SER A 282 -56.86 -31.96 25.08
N PRO A 283 -57.56 -31.04 24.37
CA PRO A 283 -57.20 -29.64 24.27
C PRO A 283 -57.85 -28.79 25.36
N SER A 284 -57.17 -27.74 25.81
CA SER A 284 -57.73 -26.75 26.72
C SER A 284 -57.61 -25.34 26.15
N HIS A 285 -58.66 -24.56 26.42
CA HIS A 285 -59.08 -23.33 25.80
C HIS A 285 -58.19 -22.12 26.14
N SER A 286 -58.23 -21.14 25.22
CA SER A 286 -57.91 -19.72 25.41
C SER A 286 -58.57 -19.11 26.67
N PRO A 287 -58.14 -17.95 27.24
CA PRO A 287 -58.35 -16.66 26.55
C PRO A 287 -57.43 -15.46 26.91
N ARG A 288 -57.58 -14.43 26.07
CA ARG A 288 -57.60 -12.97 26.37
C ARG A 288 -56.32 -12.18 26.69
N ARG A 289 -55.97 -11.35 25.68
CA ARG A 289 -55.66 -9.91 25.71
C ARG A 289 -55.59 -9.23 27.09
N ARG A 290 -54.53 -8.46 27.32
CA ARG A 290 -54.62 -7.04 27.71
C ARG A 290 -53.46 -6.20 27.16
N ILE A 291 -53.86 -5.05 26.65
CA ILE A 291 -53.11 -3.88 26.16
C ILE A 291 -52.47 -3.16 27.36
N LEU A 292 -51.25 -2.64 27.20
CA LEU A 292 -50.90 -1.34 27.78
C LEU A 292 -49.81 -0.63 26.95
N THR A 293 -50.16 0.57 26.55
CA THR A 293 -49.41 1.57 25.79
C THR A 293 -48.65 2.52 26.73
N VAL A 294 -47.80 3.36 26.12
CA VAL A 294 -47.19 4.62 26.62
C VAL A 294 -45.75 4.47 27.13
N VAL A 295 -44.78 4.98 26.37
CA VAL A 295 -44.06 6.23 26.70
C VAL A 295 -43.57 6.87 25.39
N ALA A 296 -43.97 8.12 25.19
CA ALA A 296 -43.41 9.05 24.22
C ALA A 296 -42.26 9.82 24.89
N ALA A 297 -41.15 10.02 24.18
CA ALA A 297 -40.14 11.01 24.55
C ALA A 297 -39.67 11.73 23.28
N THR A 298 -40.10 12.98 23.19
CA THR A 298 -39.69 14.03 22.27
C THR A 298 -38.21 14.38 22.43
N PHE A 299 -37.48 14.54 21.33
CA PHE A 299 -36.29 15.39 21.32
C PHE A 299 -36.28 16.34 20.10
N THR A 300 -36.03 17.58 20.49
CA THR A 300 -35.98 18.89 19.87
C THR A 300 -35.16 19.03 18.58
N LEU A 301 -35.73 19.79 17.64
CA LEU A 301 -35.07 20.48 16.53
C LEU A 301 -34.14 21.57 17.08
N ILE A 302 -32.88 21.59 16.67
CA ILE A 302 -32.01 22.77 16.78
C ILE A 302 -31.65 23.21 15.37
N ALA A 303 -32.17 24.38 15.00
CA ALA A 303 -31.69 25.16 13.87
C ALA A 303 -30.55 26.04 14.35
N VAL A 304 -29.37 25.92 13.73
CA VAL A 304 -28.31 26.93 13.82
C VAL A 304 -28.24 27.63 12.48
N ALA A 305 -28.66 28.89 12.49
CA ALA A 305 -28.35 29.88 11.50
C ALA A 305 -27.04 30.59 11.87
N SER A 306 -26.40 31.20 10.85
CA SER A 306 -25.21 32.06 10.84
C SER A 306 -23.86 31.34 10.74
N GLY A 307 -22.91 31.76 9.89
CA GLY A 307 -22.78 33.05 9.22
C GLY A 307 -21.83 33.03 8.02
N ALA A 308 -21.81 34.18 7.35
CA ALA A 308 -21.25 34.46 6.05
C ALA A 308 -19.73 34.20 5.93
N ALA A 309 -19.33 33.71 4.75
CA ALA A 309 -17.98 33.90 4.23
C ALA A 309 -18.07 34.65 2.88
N VAL A 310 -17.22 35.66 2.80
CA VAL A 310 -17.09 36.69 1.77
C VAL A 310 -16.78 36.06 0.40
N VAL A 311 -17.63 36.32 -0.59
CA VAL A 311 -17.33 36.03 -2.00
C VAL A 311 -16.47 37.17 -2.55
N THR A 312 -15.16 36.95 -2.65
CA THR A 312 -14.29 37.75 -3.52
C THR A 312 -14.53 37.32 -4.97
N THR A 313 -15.27 38.15 -5.71
CA THR A 313 -15.36 38.09 -7.17
C THR A 313 -14.03 38.51 -7.78
N LEU A 314 -13.31 37.59 -8.40
CA LEU A 314 -12.28 37.95 -9.39
C LEU A 314 -12.92 37.95 -10.77
N ASN A 315 -12.95 39.14 -11.36
CA ASN A 315 -13.30 39.40 -12.75
C ASN A 315 -12.32 38.64 -13.66
N LEU A 316 -12.82 37.71 -14.47
CA LEU A 316 -12.24 37.44 -15.78
C LEU A 316 -13.19 37.95 -16.84
N THR A 317 -12.76 39.04 -17.47
CA THR A 317 -13.32 39.62 -18.68
C THR A 317 -13.41 38.59 -19.79
N ASP A 318 -14.65 38.40 -20.22
CA ASP A 318 -15.09 37.79 -21.46
C ASP A 318 -14.50 38.58 -22.65
N ALA A 319 -13.70 37.92 -23.48
CA ALA A 319 -13.34 38.39 -24.81
C ALA A 319 -13.60 37.25 -25.81
N LYS A 320 -14.84 37.25 -26.29
CA LYS A 320 -15.33 36.56 -27.47
C LYS A 320 -14.60 37.01 -28.76
N HIS A 321 -14.60 36.09 -29.72
CA HIS A 321 -14.56 36.24 -31.20
C HIS A 321 -13.28 35.73 -31.91
N PRO A 322 -13.36 35.35 -33.21
CA PRO A 322 -13.81 34.01 -33.63
C PRO A 322 -12.92 33.39 -34.73
N ARG A 323 -13.35 32.21 -35.16
CA ARG A 323 -12.95 31.39 -36.32
C ARG A 323 -13.00 32.14 -37.68
N THR A 324 -11.90 32.14 -38.43
CA THR A 324 -11.80 32.30 -39.90
C THR A 324 -10.43 31.76 -40.31
N GLU A 325 -10.35 30.61 -40.98
CA GLU A 325 -10.28 30.41 -42.44
C GLU A 325 -8.85 30.14 -42.93
N GLN A 326 -8.80 29.12 -43.79
CA GLN A 326 -7.65 28.47 -44.36
C GLN A 326 -7.49 28.94 -45.80
N ALA A 327 -6.37 29.54 -46.18
CA ALA A 327 -5.99 29.72 -47.58
C ALA A 327 -4.47 29.96 -47.78
N LYS A 328 -3.85 29.07 -48.60
CA LYS A 328 -2.82 29.29 -49.64
C LYS A 328 -1.58 30.19 -49.39
N GLN A 329 -0.42 29.52 -49.24
CA GLN A 329 0.92 29.66 -49.91
C GLN A 329 1.13 30.72 -51.04
N PRO A 330 2.38 31.15 -51.46
CA PRO A 330 3.76 30.65 -51.17
C PRO A 330 4.88 31.78 -51.06
N PRO A 331 6.22 31.60 -51.32
CA PRO A 331 7.36 32.18 -50.55
C PRO A 331 8.10 33.38 -51.25
N PRO A 332 9.22 33.97 -50.73
CA PRO A 332 10.58 33.49 -51.07
C PRO A 332 11.79 33.88 -50.13
N ALA A 333 12.94 33.27 -50.46
CA ALA A 333 14.33 33.79 -50.52
C ALA A 333 15.22 34.04 -49.26
N ILE A 334 16.21 33.13 -49.09
CA ILE A 334 17.69 33.31 -49.11
C ILE A 334 18.28 34.65 -48.59
N SER A 335 19.20 34.58 -47.61
CA SER A 335 20.56 35.20 -47.65
C SER A 335 21.42 34.84 -46.43
N SER A 336 22.60 34.24 -46.69
CA SER A 336 23.81 34.26 -45.83
C SER A 336 24.57 35.58 -46.05
N PRO A 337 25.44 36.05 -45.12
CA PRO A 337 26.91 35.87 -45.26
C PRO A 337 27.67 35.73 -43.91
N THR A 338 28.68 34.86 -43.78
CA THR A 338 30.15 35.08 -43.95
C THR A 338 30.93 35.41 -42.66
N SER A 339 31.76 34.43 -42.27
CA SER A 339 33.13 34.43 -41.71
C SER A 339 33.76 35.70 -41.13
N PHE A 340 34.45 35.56 -39.98
CA PHE A 340 35.83 36.04 -39.76
C PHE A 340 36.52 35.28 -38.59
N SER A 341 37.68 34.69 -38.89
CA SER A 341 38.75 34.35 -37.93
C SER A 341 39.56 35.60 -37.58
N PRO A 342 40.37 35.59 -36.49
CA PRO A 342 41.80 35.41 -36.77
C PRO A 342 42.55 34.52 -35.76
N SER A 343 43.58 33.89 -36.32
CA SER A 343 44.73 33.25 -35.67
C SER A 343 45.77 34.32 -35.31
N ILE A 344 46.53 34.14 -34.22
CA ILE A 344 47.98 34.43 -34.08
C ILE A 344 48.45 33.79 -32.75
N SER A 345 49.48 32.94 -32.84
CA SER A 345 50.22 32.32 -31.73
C SER A 345 51.50 33.14 -31.38
N PRO A 346 52.46 32.65 -30.57
CA PRO A 346 52.92 33.23 -29.30
C PRO A 346 54.34 33.83 -29.39
N PRO A 347 54.99 34.18 -28.24
CA PRO A 347 56.29 33.55 -28.02
C PRO A 347 56.73 33.27 -26.55
N SER A 348 57.53 32.19 -26.44
CA SER A 348 58.77 32.02 -25.64
C SER A 348 58.77 31.63 -24.14
N SER A 349 59.40 30.46 -23.92
CA SER A 349 59.90 29.79 -22.71
C SER A 349 61.19 30.44 -22.10
N PRO A 350 62.04 29.75 -21.30
CA PRO A 350 61.98 29.49 -19.85
C PRO A 350 63.27 29.90 -19.10
N SER A 351 63.32 29.83 -17.74
CA SER A 351 64.47 29.29 -16.94
C SER A 351 64.46 29.65 -15.45
N PRO A 352 65.20 28.91 -14.59
CA PRO A 352 64.82 28.58 -13.21
C PRO A 352 65.64 29.33 -12.15
N SER A 353 65.23 29.22 -10.89
CA SER A 353 66.15 29.29 -9.74
C SER A 353 65.59 28.52 -8.54
N THR A 354 66.35 27.50 -8.16
CA THR A 354 66.32 26.76 -6.90
C THR A 354 67.00 27.58 -5.80
N THR A 355 66.43 27.68 -4.60
CA THR A 355 67.19 27.88 -3.34
C THR A 355 66.38 27.40 -2.13
N THR A 356 67.09 26.79 -1.19
CA THR A 356 66.64 25.95 -0.08
C THR A 356 66.71 26.70 1.27
N SER A 357 65.59 26.73 2.04
CA SER A 357 65.42 26.78 3.54
C SER A 357 66.14 27.87 4.39
N PRO A 358 65.91 28.06 5.73
CA PRO A 358 64.96 27.49 6.73
C PRO A 358 64.19 28.58 7.59
N PRO A 359 63.42 28.25 8.66
CA PRO A 359 62.35 29.10 9.24
C PRO A 359 62.75 29.93 10.48
N PRO A 360 61.84 30.81 10.98
CA PRO A 360 61.45 30.71 12.39
C PRO A 360 59.96 30.95 12.70
N ARG A 361 59.61 30.56 13.93
CA ARG A 361 58.27 30.46 14.55
C ARG A 361 57.75 31.78 15.14
N THR A 362 56.46 31.73 15.53
CA THR A 362 55.71 32.58 16.51
C THR A 362 55.48 34.05 16.07
N SER A 363 54.33 34.70 16.21
CA SER A 363 53.13 34.47 17.03
C SER A 363 52.03 35.48 16.58
N SER A 364 50.78 35.01 16.50
CA SER A 364 49.52 35.71 16.83
C SER A 364 49.35 37.23 16.58
N SER A 365 48.51 37.58 15.60
CA SER A 365 47.41 38.54 15.81
C SER A 365 46.27 38.33 14.80
N PRO A 366 45.00 38.58 15.22
CA PRO A 366 43.82 38.19 14.47
C PRO A 366 43.49 39.27 13.43
N HIS A 367 43.57 38.92 12.16
CA HIS A 367 42.94 39.70 11.10
C HIS A 367 41.78 38.91 10.52
N ALA A 368 40.62 39.56 10.61
CA ALA A 368 39.40 39.35 9.85
C ALA A 368 39.41 38.06 9.01
N ARG A 369 38.81 37.01 9.56
CA ARG A 369 38.45 35.85 8.77
C ARG A 369 37.28 36.27 7.88
N ASN A 370 37.62 36.86 6.74
CA ASN A 370 36.79 36.77 5.55
C ASN A 370 36.49 35.28 5.38
N THR A 371 35.21 34.93 5.53
CA THR A 371 34.69 33.59 5.31
C THR A 371 34.88 33.28 3.82
N VAL A 372 36.05 32.75 3.48
CA VAL A 372 36.27 32.07 2.21
C VAL A 372 35.29 30.91 2.22
N GLY A 373 34.26 30.98 1.37
CA GLY A 373 33.30 29.92 1.18
C GLY A 373 34.06 28.61 1.01
N THR A 374 33.66 27.59 1.77
CA THR A 374 34.31 26.28 1.76
C THR A 374 34.04 25.63 0.41
N THR A 375 34.77 25.98 -0.65
CA THR A 375 34.60 25.45 -2.02
C THR A 375 35.20 24.04 -2.14
N GLY A 376 34.83 23.14 -1.23
CA GLY A 376 35.29 21.76 -1.19
C GLY A 376 34.12 20.79 -1.08
N PRO A 377 34.34 19.47 -1.24
CA PRO A 377 33.27 18.46 -1.17
C PRO A 377 32.43 18.54 0.13
N GLU A 378 33.02 19.10 1.19
CA GLU A 378 32.36 19.29 2.48
C GLU A 378 31.18 20.28 2.45
N SER A 379 31.13 21.22 1.49
CA SER A 379 30.00 22.16 1.39
C SER A 379 28.71 21.50 0.91
N PHE A 380 28.79 20.35 0.24
CA PHE A 380 27.63 19.56 -0.16
C PHE A 380 27.05 18.71 0.99
N LEU A 381 27.75 18.57 2.11
CA LEU A 381 27.29 17.75 3.23
C LEU A 381 26.01 18.32 3.86
N GLY A 382 25.10 17.45 4.28
CA GLY A 382 23.87 17.81 4.95
C GLY A 382 22.62 17.29 4.25
N THR A 383 21.49 17.93 4.54
CA THR A 383 20.19 17.54 3.98
C THR A 383 19.66 18.62 3.06
N TRP A 384 19.24 18.20 1.87
CA TRP A 384 18.83 19.05 0.78
C TRP A 384 17.47 18.58 0.27
N GLU A 385 16.58 19.50 -0.04
CA GLU A 385 15.24 19.18 -0.52
C GLU A 385 14.75 20.21 -1.52
N GLY A 386 13.97 19.78 -2.50
CA GLY A 386 13.37 20.66 -3.49
C GLY A 386 12.43 19.90 -4.40
N GLU A 387 11.64 20.66 -5.14
CA GLU A 387 10.62 20.15 -6.05
C GLU A 387 11.05 20.43 -7.49
N TYR A 388 10.64 19.55 -8.40
CA TYR A 388 10.82 19.73 -9.83
C TYR A 388 9.65 19.12 -10.60
N ASP A 389 9.33 19.72 -11.73
CA ASP A 389 8.24 19.25 -12.58
C ASP A 389 8.73 18.10 -13.47
N VAL A 390 7.94 17.05 -13.53
CA VAL A 390 8.12 15.93 -14.45
C VAL A 390 7.03 16.03 -15.51
N PRO A 391 7.36 15.96 -16.81
CA PRO A 391 6.35 15.97 -17.87
C PRO A 391 5.30 14.88 -17.63
N GLY A 392 4.02 15.28 -17.58
CA GLY A 392 2.90 14.36 -17.34
C GLY A 392 2.51 14.17 -15.87
N GLU A 393 3.29 14.67 -14.91
CA GLU A 393 2.87 14.70 -13.51
C GLU A 393 2.10 15.98 -13.18
N GLN A 394 1.03 15.85 -12.39
CA GLN A 394 0.21 16.99 -11.97
C GLN A 394 0.75 17.71 -10.74
N LEU A 395 1.44 17.00 -9.84
CA LEU A 395 2.18 17.60 -8.74
C LEU A 395 3.67 17.51 -9.00
N ALA A 396 4.40 18.54 -8.58
CA ALA A 396 5.84 18.53 -8.62
C ALA A 396 6.39 17.33 -7.82
N THR A 397 7.39 16.66 -8.39
CA THR A 397 8.11 15.60 -7.69
C THR A 397 9.02 16.24 -6.65
N LEU A 398 8.88 15.79 -5.40
CA LEU A 398 9.78 16.21 -4.32
C LEU A 398 10.98 15.27 -4.29
N ARG A 399 12.17 15.83 -4.15
CA ARG A 399 13.39 15.06 -3.91
C ARG A 399 14.14 15.57 -2.68
N ARG A 400 14.51 14.63 -1.82
CA ARG A 400 15.30 14.86 -0.60
C ARG A 400 16.59 14.05 -0.65
N LEU A 401 17.73 14.72 -0.50
CA LEU A 401 19.08 14.13 -0.46
C LEU A 401 19.67 14.30 0.94
N VAL A 402 20.19 13.22 1.51
CA VAL A 402 21.02 13.26 2.72
C VAL A 402 22.44 12.88 2.32
N ILE A 403 23.31 13.87 2.20
CA ILE A 403 24.71 13.70 1.76
C ILE A 403 25.60 13.63 2.99
N ARG A 404 26.40 12.57 3.07
CA ARG A 404 27.38 12.30 4.14
C ARG A 404 28.79 12.35 3.56
N LYS A 405 29.79 12.36 4.44
CA LYS A 405 31.19 12.28 4.02
C LYS A 405 31.48 10.88 3.44
N GLY A 406 32.20 10.85 2.34
CA GLY A 406 32.58 9.62 1.65
C GLY A 406 33.76 9.87 0.71
N THR A 407 34.33 8.78 0.19
CA THR A 407 35.34 8.79 -0.86
C THR A 407 34.75 8.23 -2.15
N ASP A 408 35.41 8.44 -3.27
CA ASP A 408 34.97 7.90 -4.55
C ASP A 408 34.73 6.38 -4.47
N GLY A 409 33.66 5.91 -5.10
CA GLY A 409 33.16 4.53 -5.05
C GLY A 409 32.32 4.19 -3.81
N THR A 410 32.27 5.04 -2.77
CA THR A 410 31.56 4.72 -1.53
C THR A 410 30.13 5.28 -1.50
N ARG A 411 29.23 4.58 -0.79
CA ARG A 411 27.87 5.04 -0.52
C ARG A 411 27.92 6.33 0.30
N THR A 412 27.51 7.43 -0.32
CA THR A 412 27.70 8.78 0.21
C THR A 412 26.36 9.50 0.43
N ALA A 413 25.28 9.07 -0.22
CA ALA A 413 23.96 9.68 -0.02
C ALA A 413 22.82 8.68 0.14
N ASP A 414 21.78 9.11 0.87
CA ASP A 414 20.43 8.53 0.79
C ASP A 414 19.52 9.51 0.06
N ILE A 415 18.63 8.98 -0.78
CA ILE A 415 17.74 9.76 -1.65
C ILE A 415 16.30 9.28 -1.44
N LEU A 416 15.40 10.22 -1.20
CA LEU A 416 13.96 10.00 -1.28
C LEU A 416 13.43 10.83 -2.45
N THR A 417 12.72 10.19 -3.38
CA THR A 417 12.02 10.87 -4.48
C THR A 417 10.56 10.49 -4.39
N SER A 418 9.68 11.48 -4.28
CA SER A 418 8.24 11.29 -4.15
C SER A 418 7.54 12.02 -5.27
N SER A 419 6.97 11.26 -6.20
CA SER A 419 6.04 11.75 -7.20
C SER A 419 4.61 11.68 -6.67
N THR A 420 3.65 11.96 -7.54
CA THR A 420 2.21 11.77 -7.26
C THR A 420 1.90 10.31 -6.89
N HIS A 421 2.49 9.36 -7.63
CA HIS A 421 2.11 7.94 -7.57
C HIS A 421 3.19 7.01 -7.04
N ALA A 422 4.44 7.47 -6.89
CA ALA A 422 5.53 6.65 -6.42
C ALA A 422 6.35 7.33 -5.30
N LEU A 423 6.87 6.50 -4.39
CA LEU A 423 7.95 6.86 -3.47
C LEU A 423 9.15 5.96 -3.72
N CYS A 424 10.22 6.55 -4.25
CA CYS A 424 11.50 5.90 -4.45
C CYS A 424 12.45 6.17 -3.29
N ARG A 425 13.04 5.10 -2.77
CA ARG A 425 14.15 5.16 -1.83
C ARG A 425 15.38 4.61 -2.51
N SER A 426 16.42 5.42 -2.59
CA SER A 426 17.67 5.06 -3.25
C SER A 426 18.85 5.42 -2.36
N THR A 427 19.97 4.77 -2.64
CA THR A 427 21.29 5.22 -2.17
C THR A 427 22.12 5.70 -3.32
N ALA A 428 23.11 6.54 -3.07
CA ALA A 428 24.04 6.91 -4.13
C ALA A 428 25.50 6.71 -3.73
N THR A 429 26.28 6.21 -4.68
CA THR A 429 27.74 6.16 -4.59
C THR A 429 28.34 7.44 -5.16
N LEU A 430 29.41 7.92 -4.53
CA LEU A 430 30.17 9.06 -5.04
C LEU A 430 31.01 8.60 -6.22
N THR A 431 30.87 9.23 -7.38
CA THR A 431 31.67 8.90 -8.57
C THR A 431 32.71 9.95 -8.92
N ALA A 432 32.47 11.21 -8.54
CA ALA A 432 33.45 12.29 -8.65
C ALA A 432 33.20 13.37 -7.59
N SER A 433 34.26 13.97 -7.08
CA SER A 433 34.21 15.07 -6.10
C SER A 433 35.17 16.21 -6.44
N GLY A 434 34.80 17.44 -6.07
CA GLY A 434 35.55 18.66 -6.38
C GLY A 434 34.66 19.89 -6.25
N THR A 435 34.71 20.78 -7.25
CA THR A 435 33.76 21.91 -7.37
C THR A 435 32.34 21.47 -7.70
N ARG A 436 32.20 20.26 -8.25
CA ARG A 436 30.94 19.53 -8.45
C ARG A 436 31.00 18.19 -7.73
N LEU A 437 29.84 17.67 -7.34
CA LEU A 437 29.69 16.34 -6.77
C LEU A 437 28.86 15.49 -7.74
N VAL A 438 29.35 14.31 -8.13
CA VAL A 438 28.58 13.39 -8.98
C VAL A 438 28.19 12.16 -8.17
N LEU A 439 26.89 11.88 -8.12
CA LEU A 439 26.30 10.79 -7.34
C LEU A 439 25.60 9.83 -8.29
N ALA A 440 25.91 8.53 -8.23
CA ALA A 440 25.22 7.49 -9.00
C ALA A 440 24.14 6.82 -8.13
N PRO A 441 22.83 7.06 -8.38
CA PRO A 441 21.75 6.50 -7.57
C PRO A 441 21.50 5.01 -7.86
N HIS A 442 21.14 4.27 -6.81
CA HIS A 442 20.82 2.85 -6.80
C HIS A 442 19.52 2.68 -6.01
N PRO A 443 18.39 2.38 -6.67
CA PRO A 443 17.11 2.13 -6.00
C PRO A 443 17.22 0.97 -5.00
N ILE A 444 16.61 1.13 -3.84
CA ILE A 444 16.52 0.11 -2.77
C ILE A 444 15.09 -0.39 -2.65
N SER A 445 14.12 0.51 -2.75
CA SER A 445 12.70 0.17 -2.65
C SER A 445 11.86 1.18 -3.41
N SER A 446 10.71 0.71 -3.89
CA SER A 446 9.68 1.51 -4.50
C SER A 446 8.36 1.36 -3.74
N THR A 447 7.45 2.30 -3.89
CA THR A 447 6.08 2.19 -3.39
C THR A 447 5.20 2.95 -4.36
N PRO A 448 4.42 2.29 -5.24
CA PRO A 448 4.28 0.84 -5.43
C PRO A 448 5.57 0.15 -5.80
N ASP A 449 5.67 -1.17 -5.60
CA ASP A 449 6.82 -1.93 -6.08
C ASP A 449 7.01 -1.74 -7.61
N SER A 450 8.25 -1.96 -8.05
CA SER A 450 8.70 -1.84 -9.45
C SER A 450 8.51 -0.48 -10.15
N GLN A 451 8.06 0.58 -9.47
CA GLN A 451 7.91 1.91 -10.08
C GLN A 451 9.19 2.77 -10.12
N CYS A 452 10.26 2.35 -9.43
CA CYS A 452 11.52 3.09 -9.44
C CYS A 452 12.53 2.43 -10.37
N SER A 453 12.96 3.16 -11.39
CA SER A 453 14.07 2.79 -12.25
C SER A 453 15.39 3.37 -11.74
N THR A 454 16.50 2.79 -12.19
CA THR A 454 17.81 3.41 -12.05
C THR A 454 17.82 4.70 -12.86
N THR A 455 18.21 5.79 -12.21
CA THR A 455 18.30 7.12 -12.84
C THR A 455 19.74 7.42 -13.22
N ASP A 456 19.91 8.32 -14.19
CA ASP A 456 21.21 8.88 -14.54
C ASP A 456 21.94 9.47 -13.32
N PRO A 457 23.29 9.53 -13.38
CA PRO A 457 24.07 10.21 -12.35
C PRO A 457 23.57 11.63 -12.09
N LEU A 458 23.50 12.00 -10.82
CA LEU A 458 23.16 13.35 -10.39
C LEU A 458 24.44 14.18 -10.35
N THR A 459 24.48 15.26 -11.10
CA THR A 459 25.58 16.24 -11.03
C THR A 459 25.14 17.42 -10.18
N LEU A 460 25.78 17.63 -9.04
CA LEU A 460 25.47 18.66 -8.08
C LEU A 460 26.48 19.81 -8.19
N SER A 461 25.99 21.03 -8.27
CA SER A 461 26.80 22.25 -8.30
C SER A 461 26.33 23.22 -7.22
N HIS A 462 27.26 23.91 -6.55
CA HIS A 462 26.88 24.95 -5.61
C HIS A 462 26.25 26.15 -6.32
N ARG A 463 25.14 26.62 -5.76
CA ARG A 463 24.56 27.92 -6.10
C ARG A 463 24.80 28.93 -4.97
N SER A 464 24.68 28.48 -3.71
CA SER A 464 25.00 29.21 -2.49
C SER A 464 25.22 28.22 -1.33
N ASP A 465 25.44 28.73 -0.11
CA ASP A 465 25.56 27.88 1.09
C ASP A 465 24.26 27.14 1.45
N SER A 466 23.11 27.70 1.04
CA SER A 466 21.77 27.18 1.32
C SER A 466 21.06 26.62 0.09
N ALA A 467 21.70 26.58 -1.08
CA ALA A 467 21.12 26.01 -2.30
C ALA A 467 22.15 25.32 -3.20
N ILE A 468 21.78 24.18 -3.76
CA ILE A 468 22.52 23.45 -4.78
C ILE A 468 21.67 23.27 -6.03
N THR A 469 22.30 23.29 -7.19
CA THR A 469 21.70 22.90 -8.48
C THR A 469 21.99 21.43 -8.71
N VAL A 470 20.99 20.69 -9.19
CA VAL A 470 21.09 19.28 -9.57
C VAL A 470 20.73 19.13 -11.04
N GLU A 471 21.60 18.44 -11.78
CA GLU A 471 21.42 18.09 -13.19
C GLU A 471 21.34 16.56 -13.31
N THR A 472 20.32 16.04 -14.00
CA THR A 472 20.11 14.59 -14.23
C THR A 472 19.10 14.39 -15.37
N ASP A 473 19.35 13.46 -16.29
CA ASP A 473 18.43 13.10 -17.40
C ASP A 473 17.83 14.34 -18.10
N GLY A 474 18.70 15.26 -18.53
CA GLY A 474 18.32 16.52 -19.19
C GLY A 474 17.55 17.52 -18.31
N THR A 475 17.26 17.18 -17.06
CA THR A 475 16.46 17.97 -16.13
C THR A 475 17.36 18.69 -15.12
N THR A 476 17.12 19.99 -14.92
CA THR A 476 17.88 20.83 -13.99
C THR A 476 16.94 21.47 -12.97
N TYR A 477 17.22 21.29 -11.68
CA TYR A 477 16.43 21.88 -10.59
C TYR A 477 17.30 22.28 -9.41
N THR A 478 16.72 23.01 -8.46
CA THR A 478 17.42 23.51 -7.27
C THR A 478 16.91 22.79 -6.02
N LEU A 479 17.82 22.36 -5.15
CA LEU A 479 17.51 21.89 -3.81
C LEU A 479 17.96 22.94 -2.79
N ARG A 480 17.09 23.22 -1.82
CA ARG A 480 17.40 24.06 -0.65
C ARG A 480 17.91 23.22 0.50
N ARG A 481 18.81 23.80 1.29
CA ARG A 481 19.24 23.19 2.55
C ARG A 481 18.06 23.18 3.52
N THR A 482 17.82 22.03 4.13
CA THR A 482 16.75 21.83 5.11
C THR A 482 17.34 21.36 6.44
N ALA A 483 16.49 21.25 7.45
CA ALA A 483 16.87 20.80 8.76
C ALA A 483 17.42 19.35 8.76
N PRO A 484 18.18 18.97 9.79
CA PRO A 484 19.01 17.76 9.77
C PRO A 484 18.21 16.48 9.48
N ALA A 485 18.86 15.48 8.88
CA ALA A 485 18.25 14.18 8.57
C ALA A 485 17.63 13.47 9.78
N ALA A 486 18.14 13.71 10.99
CA ALA A 486 17.63 13.14 12.23
C ALA A 486 16.47 13.92 12.84
N GLN A 487 16.11 15.08 12.27
CA GLN A 487 14.95 15.81 12.74
C GLN A 487 13.70 14.95 12.53
N THR A 488 12.85 14.95 13.54
CA THR A 488 11.66 14.13 13.61
C THR A 488 10.41 14.99 13.51
N ILE A 489 9.26 14.36 13.26
CA ILE A 489 7.95 15.02 13.16
C ILE A 489 7.74 15.94 14.37
N PRO A 490 7.34 17.21 14.17
CA PRO A 490 7.00 18.10 15.27
C PRO A 490 5.82 17.56 16.09
N ALA A 491 5.91 17.66 17.42
CA ALA A 491 4.90 17.11 18.34
C ALA A 491 3.46 17.54 18.04
N ILE A 492 3.27 18.72 17.45
CA ILE A 492 1.96 19.25 17.05
C ILE A 492 1.25 18.38 16.01
N PHE A 493 1.93 17.50 15.27
CA PHE A 493 1.31 16.60 14.30
C PHE A 493 0.99 15.21 14.88
N LEU A 494 1.56 14.87 16.03
CA LEU A 494 1.41 13.53 16.61
C LEU A 494 0.00 13.32 17.15
N GLY A 495 -0.36 12.04 17.26
CA GLY A 495 -1.65 11.61 17.78
C GLY A 495 -2.54 11.03 16.70
N THR A 496 -3.82 10.94 17.02
CA THR A 496 -4.84 10.39 16.13
C THR A 496 -5.77 11.51 15.66
N TRP A 497 -6.01 11.50 14.37
CA TRP A 497 -6.86 12.48 13.71
C TRP A 497 -7.92 11.79 12.88
N GLU A 498 -9.11 12.38 12.82
CA GLU A 498 -10.24 11.85 12.09
C GLU A 498 -10.87 12.87 11.14
N ALA A 499 -11.29 12.42 9.97
CA ALA A 499 -12.05 13.19 8.99
C ALA A 499 -13.16 12.31 8.40
N GLN A 500 -14.29 12.91 8.00
CA GLN A 500 -15.21 12.22 7.11
C GLN A 500 -14.66 12.23 5.69
N ASP A 501 -14.78 11.11 4.97
CA ASP A 501 -14.49 11.09 3.55
C ASP A 501 -15.58 11.87 2.80
N GLY A 502 -15.19 12.96 2.13
CA GLY A 502 -16.12 13.77 1.35
C GLY A 502 -16.77 13.00 0.19
N ALA A 503 -16.18 11.88 -0.26
CA ALA A 503 -16.74 11.04 -1.30
C ALA A 503 -17.78 10.03 -0.79
N ASP A 504 -17.67 9.63 0.48
CA ASP A 504 -18.59 8.72 1.16
C ASP A 504 -18.85 9.22 2.59
N ALA A 505 -20.02 9.83 2.79
CA ALA A 505 -20.42 10.38 4.08
C ALA A 505 -20.53 9.34 5.21
N THR A 506 -20.51 8.04 4.89
CA THR A 506 -20.47 6.95 5.88
C THR A 506 -19.05 6.50 6.21
N SER A 507 -18.06 6.92 5.42
CA SER A 507 -16.65 6.54 5.57
C SER A 507 -15.93 7.54 6.48
N LEU A 508 -15.38 7.04 7.58
CA LEU A 508 -14.53 7.74 8.51
C LEU A 508 -13.07 7.41 8.19
N VAL A 509 -12.25 8.44 8.05
CA VAL A 509 -10.82 8.34 7.83
C VAL A 509 -10.11 8.63 9.14
N ARG A 510 -9.39 7.67 9.69
CA ARG A 510 -8.52 7.84 10.84
C ARG A 510 -7.07 7.81 10.38
N VAL A 511 -6.28 8.79 10.81
CA VAL A 511 -4.83 8.79 10.64
C VAL A 511 -4.14 8.86 11.99
N THR A 512 -3.18 7.96 12.22
CA THR A 512 -2.33 7.99 13.42
C THR A 512 -0.90 8.32 13.00
N ILE A 513 -0.37 9.42 13.54
CA ILE A 513 0.96 9.92 13.23
C ILE A 513 1.88 9.67 14.43
N ARG A 514 2.92 8.87 14.21
CA ARG A 514 3.91 8.52 15.24
C ARG A 514 5.23 9.23 14.99
N GLN A 515 6.00 9.43 16.06
CA GLN A 515 7.31 10.07 15.99
C GLN A 515 8.25 9.32 15.03
N GLY A 516 9.01 10.08 14.23
CA GLY A 516 10.10 9.54 13.44
C GLY A 516 10.66 10.56 12.46
N ALA A 517 11.72 10.18 11.74
CA ALA A 517 12.37 10.98 10.72
C ALA A 517 11.90 10.61 9.30
N PRO A 518 12.07 11.50 8.30
CA PRO A 518 11.82 11.17 6.89
C PRO A 518 12.48 9.86 6.45
N GLY A 519 11.77 9.10 5.62
CA GLY A 519 12.15 7.77 5.13
C GLY A 519 11.95 6.63 6.13
N ARG A 520 11.53 6.92 7.36
CA ARG A 520 11.27 5.92 8.42
C ARG A 520 9.91 6.09 9.09
N ALA A 521 9.54 7.33 9.41
CA ALA A 521 8.26 7.63 10.03
C ALA A 521 7.10 7.24 9.12
N ARG A 522 6.01 6.82 9.74
CA ARG A 522 4.80 6.38 9.04
C ARG A 522 3.58 7.10 9.61
N ALA A 523 2.65 7.43 8.73
CA ALA A 523 1.28 7.70 9.08
C ALA A 523 0.47 6.45 8.78
N GLU A 524 -0.21 5.90 9.78
CA GLU A 524 -1.10 4.75 9.64
C GLU A 524 -2.51 5.26 9.35
N PHE A 525 -3.15 4.71 8.33
CA PHE A 525 -4.49 5.10 7.89
C PHE A 525 -5.46 3.94 8.10
N ALA A 526 -6.66 4.26 8.57
CA ALA A 526 -7.81 3.39 8.54
C ALA A 526 -8.97 4.13 7.86
N TRP A 527 -9.59 3.49 6.87
CA TRP A 527 -10.79 3.99 6.21
C TRP A 527 -11.93 3.03 6.54
N ASP A 528 -12.83 3.48 7.39
CA ASP A 528 -13.92 2.70 7.97
C ASP A 528 -15.26 3.20 7.39
N GLY A 529 -15.87 2.45 6.49
CA GLY A 529 -17.22 2.73 5.98
C GLY A 529 -18.20 1.60 6.29
N ASP A 530 -19.47 1.79 5.93
CA ASP A 530 -20.54 0.78 6.15
C ASP A 530 -20.27 -0.55 5.41
N VAL A 531 -19.47 -0.48 4.34
CA VAL A 531 -19.24 -1.56 3.37
C VAL A 531 -17.76 -1.88 3.16
N HIS A 532 -16.86 -1.15 3.84
CA HIS A 532 -15.43 -1.34 3.67
C HIS A 532 -14.63 -1.04 4.94
N HIS A 533 -13.52 -1.75 5.07
CA HIS A 533 -12.48 -1.49 6.05
C HIS A 533 -11.13 -1.54 5.33
N CYS A 534 -10.49 -0.39 5.18
CA CYS A 534 -9.15 -0.29 4.63
C CYS A 534 -8.16 0.03 5.73
N ARG A 535 -7.00 -0.62 5.70
CA ARG A 535 -5.84 -0.17 6.47
C ARG A 535 -4.65 -0.03 5.55
N GLY A 536 -3.85 0.99 5.81
CA GLY A 536 -2.59 1.19 5.10
C GLY A 536 -1.67 2.11 5.86
N PHE A 537 -0.54 2.42 5.25
CA PHE A 537 0.38 3.42 5.77
C PHE A 537 1.06 4.19 4.65
N SER A 538 1.47 5.42 4.93
CA SER A 538 2.37 6.19 4.07
C SER A 538 3.66 6.51 4.80
N VAL A 539 4.78 6.53 4.07
CA VAL A 539 6.09 6.90 4.61
C VAL A 539 6.30 8.41 4.46
N LEU A 540 6.82 9.03 5.52
CA LEU A 540 7.15 10.45 5.54
C LEU A 540 8.33 10.74 4.61
N VAL A 541 8.20 11.79 3.80
CA VAL A 541 9.22 12.24 2.83
C VAL A 541 9.84 13.57 3.25
N SER A 542 9.03 14.49 3.78
CA SER A 542 9.47 15.82 4.23
C SER A 542 8.74 16.28 5.49
N ILE A 543 9.45 17.11 6.26
CA ILE A 543 9.01 17.73 7.52
C ILE A 543 9.27 19.24 7.55
N ASP A 544 9.26 19.89 6.39
CA ASP A 544 9.56 21.33 6.29
C ASP A 544 8.41 22.18 6.90
N GLN A 545 7.71 23.00 6.10
CA GLN A 545 6.56 23.75 6.61
C GLN A 545 5.34 22.85 6.84
N ASN A 546 5.23 21.79 6.04
CA ASN A 546 4.16 20.80 6.03
C ASN A 546 4.78 19.39 6.10
N LEU A 547 3.99 18.39 6.50
CA LEU A 547 4.41 17.00 6.34
C LEU A 547 4.03 16.53 4.94
N ARG A 548 4.99 15.98 4.20
CA ARG A 548 4.69 15.27 2.93
C ARG A 548 4.85 13.78 3.14
N PHE A 549 3.80 13.04 2.83
CA PHE A 549 3.78 11.58 2.86
C PHE A 549 3.66 11.05 1.44
N GLY A 550 4.44 10.01 1.11
CA GLY A 550 4.33 9.34 -0.18
C GLY A 550 2.98 8.61 -0.35
N PRO A 551 2.80 7.94 -1.49
CA PRO A 551 1.61 7.12 -1.74
C PRO A 551 1.40 6.07 -0.64
N GLU A 552 0.15 5.71 -0.41
CA GLU A 552 -0.21 4.74 0.61
C GLU A 552 0.14 3.30 0.18
N THR A 553 0.58 2.48 1.13
CA THR A 553 0.64 1.03 0.98
C THR A 553 -0.56 0.45 1.70
N VAL A 554 -1.49 -0.16 0.96
CA VAL A 554 -2.65 -0.85 1.52
C VAL A 554 -2.19 -2.16 2.15
N THR A 555 -2.38 -2.29 3.46
CA THR A 555 -2.02 -3.50 4.23
C THR A 555 -3.21 -4.42 4.49
N SER A 556 -4.43 -3.87 4.49
CA SER A 556 -5.66 -4.64 4.61
C SER A 556 -6.76 -3.97 3.79
N SER A 557 -7.59 -4.78 3.15
CA SER A 557 -8.75 -4.34 2.39
C SER A 557 -9.85 -5.36 2.62
N GLU A 558 -10.94 -4.93 3.24
CA GLU A 558 -12.18 -5.68 3.34
C GLU A 558 -13.28 -4.87 2.66
N PRO A 559 -13.95 -5.37 1.60
CA PRO A 559 -13.63 -6.57 0.84
C PRO A 559 -12.21 -6.55 0.25
N GLU A 560 -11.70 -7.73 -0.08
CA GLU A 560 -10.42 -7.85 -0.77
C GLU A 560 -10.44 -7.04 -2.08
N ASN A 561 -9.35 -6.31 -2.35
CA ASN A 561 -9.17 -5.44 -3.52
C ASN A 561 -10.18 -4.28 -3.65
N PHE A 562 -10.93 -3.95 -2.59
CA PHE A 562 -11.79 -2.78 -2.58
C PHE A 562 -11.00 -1.48 -2.47
N CYS A 563 -10.02 -1.47 -1.56
CA CYS A 563 -9.27 -0.28 -1.22
C CYS A 563 -8.22 0.00 -2.29
N THR A 564 -8.33 1.16 -2.94
CA THR A 564 -7.31 1.63 -3.86
C THR A 564 -6.23 2.38 -3.10
N ARG A 565 -5.02 2.34 -3.65
CA ARG A 565 -3.92 3.15 -3.16
C ARG A 565 -4.26 4.62 -3.36
N THR A 566 -4.10 5.39 -2.30
CA THR A 566 -4.18 6.84 -2.40
C THR A 566 -2.82 7.43 -2.79
N PRO A 567 -2.81 8.46 -3.66
CA PRO A 567 -1.61 9.21 -4.01
C PRO A 567 -0.91 9.89 -2.81
N THR A 568 0.21 10.54 -3.11
CA THR A 568 0.96 11.41 -2.17
C THR A 568 0.05 12.43 -1.50
N ARG A 569 0.34 12.73 -0.22
CA ARG A 569 -0.44 13.66 0.60
C ARG A 569 0.44 14.72 1.24
N VAL A 570 -0.13 15.91 1.43
CA VAL A 570 0.48 17.03 2.16
C VAL A 570 -0.40 17.37 3.35
N MET A 571 0.16 17.30 4.55
CA MET A 571 -0.52 17.67 5.79
C MET A 571 -0.02 19.04 6.23
N SER A 572 -0.92 20.01 6.24
CA SER A 572 -0.65 21.36 6.71
C SER A 572 -0.36 21.38 8.21
N ARG A 573 0.37 22.40 8.66
CA ARG A 573 0.55 22.64 10.09
C ARG A 573 -0.81 22.76 10.80
N PRO A 574 -1.06 21.98 11.88
CA PRO A 574 -2.34 22.05 12.57
C PRO A 574 -2.63 23.40 13.19
N LEU A 575 -3.90 23.79 13.15
CA LEU A 575 -4.47 24.97 13.79
C LEU A 575 -5.40 24.51 14.91
N GLY A 576 -4.88 24.51 16.14
CA GLY A 576 -5.57 23.94 17.29
C GLY A 576 -5.75 22.43 17.12
N SER A 577 -7.00 21.95 17.13
CA SER A 577 -7.35 20.54 16.94
C SER A 577 -7.64 20.17 15.49
N THR A 578 -7.42 21.08 14.53
CA THR A 578 -7.71 20.82 13.11
C THR A 578 -6.46 20.80 12.25
N MET A 579 -6.43 19.93 11.24
CA MET A 579 -5.34 19.78 10.27
C MET A 579 -5.92 19.60 8.87
N GLN A 580 -5.49 20.43 7.91
CA GLN A 580 -5.86 20.21 6.50
C GLN A 580 -4.90 19.20 5.87
N VAL A 581 -5.47 18.25 5.14
CA VAL A 581 -4.73 17.23 4.39
C VAL A 581 -5.16 17.31 2.93
N GLU A 582 -4.20 17.66 2.08
CA GLU A 582 -4.36 17.65 0.62
C GLU A 582 -3.89 16.30 0.08
N ILE A 583 -4.76 15.66 -0.69
CA ILE A 583 -4.48 14.40 -1.37
C ILE A 583 -4.29 14.72 -2.84
N ALA A 584 -3.15 14.30 -3.38
CA ALA A 584 -2.87 14.45 -4.79
C ALA A 584 -3.93 13.73 -5.63
N PRO A 585 -4.29 14.27 -6.80
CA PRO A 585 -5.27 13.65 -7.67
C PRO A 585 -4.80 12.27 -8.14
N ALA A 586 -5.73 11.33 -8.20
CA ALA A 586 -5.53 10.07 -8.92
C ALA A 586 -5.95 10.31 -10.38
N ASP A 587 -5.03 10.20 -11.33
CA ASP A 587 -5.30 10.47 -12.76
C ASP A 587 -6.07 11.80 -12.98
N SER A 588 -6.97 11.85 -13.97
CA SER A 588 -7.79 13.02 -14.36
C SER A 588 -8.77 13.54 -13.29
N GLU A 589 -8.61 13.15 -12.02
CA GLU A 589 -9.42 13.63 -10.91
C GLU A 589 -8.94 15.00 -10.39
N ARG A 590 -9.82 15.69 -9.65
CA ARG A 590 -9.43 16.93 -8.96
C ARG A 590 -8.72 16.60 -7.65
N PRO A 591 -7.77 17.43 -7.20
CA PRO A 591 -7.19 17.33 -5.86
C PRO A 591 -8.31 17.32 -4.81
N ARG A 592 -8.15 16.48 -3.79
CA ARG A 592 -9.11 16.41 -2.67
C ARG A 592 -8.46 17.02 -1.43
N SER A 593 -9.25 17.75 -0.65
CA SER A 593 -8.81 18.31 0.64
C SER A 593 -9.75 17.82 1.73
N LEU A 594 -9.17 17.30 2.81
CA LEU A 594 -9.88 16.80 3.98
C LEU A 594 -9.46 17.61 5.21
N THR A 595 -10.44 17.99 6.02
CA THR A 595 -10.19 18.59 7.33
C THR A 595 -10.25 17.50 8.40
N PHE A 596 -9.09 17.20 8.97
CA PHE A 596 -8.95 16.27 10.08
C PHE A 596 -9.10 17.00 11.42
N THR A 597 -9.74 16.34 12.39
CA THR A 597 -9.89 16.79 13.77
C THR A 597 -9.20 15.82 14.71
N ARG A 598 -8.46 16.32 15.70
CA ARG A 598 -7.79 15.49 16.70
C ARG A 598 -8.79 14.81 17.63
N THR A 599 -8.52 13.55 17.98
CA THR A 599 -9.39 12.75 18.85
C THR A 599 -8.83 12.46 20.24
N ASP A 600 -7.53 12.67 20.45
CA ASP A 600 -6.81 12.42 21.70
C ASP A 600 -6.45 13.68 22.50
#